data_AF-A0A420J7F9-F1
#
_entry.id   AF-A0A420J7F9-F1
#
_cell.length_a   1.000
_cell.length_b   1.000
_cell.length_c   1.000
_cell.angle_alpha   90.00
_cell.angle_beta   90.00
_cell.angle_gamma   90.00
#
_symmetry.space_group_name_H-M   'P 1'
#
loop_
_entity.id
_entity.type
_entity.pdbx_description
1 polymer ?
#
loop_
_entity_poly.entity_id
_entity_poly.type
_entity_poly.pdbx_seq_one_letter_code
_entity_poly.pdbx_strand_id
1 'polypeptide(L)' 'MPTTTEICSFVKTAVYFRRLIKGYAELLEPLIKLPGGNKNEFVNLIKEAIEFFKKIRDVTTTFPVVFVFDWQK' A
#
# COMPACT_ATOMS: atom_id res chain seq x y z
N MET A 1 -11.90 2.48 -12.32
CA MET A 1 -11.14 3.48 -11.54
C MET A 1 -11.53 3.32 -10.08
N PRO A 2 -10.58 3.29 -9.14
CA PRO A 2 -10.92 3.24 -7.73
C PRO A 2 -11.51 4.57 -7.26
N THR A 3 -12.29 4.51 -6.20
CA THR A 3 -12.83 5.68 -5.50
C THR A 3 -11.86 6.21 -4.44
N THR A 4 -12.05 7.46 -4.00
CA THR A 4 -11.30 8.05 -2.89
C THR A 4 -11.38 7.20 -1.62
N THR A 5 -12.52 6.56 -1.37
CA THR A 5 -12.72 5.65 -0.24
C THR A 5 -11.93 4.36 -0.37
N GLU A 6 -11.92 3.76 -1.56
CA GLU A 6 -11.13 2.55 -1.84
C GLU A 6 -9.62 2.82 -1.72
N ILE A 7 -9.14 3.95 -2.23
CA ILE A 7 -7.73 4.37 -2.07
C ILE A 7 -7.41 4.59 -0.59
N CYS A 8 -8.23 5.31 0.16
CA CYS A 8 -8.03 5.51 1.59
C CYS A 8 -8.00 4.18 2.37
N SER A 9 -8.93 3.28 2.05
CA SER A 9 -9.00 1.96 2.68
C SER A 9 -7.75 1.12 2.37
N PHE A 10 -7.29 1.16 1.12
CA PHE A 10 -6.06 0.50 0.71
C PHE A 10 -4.84 1.08 1.43
N VAL A 11 -4.67 2.41 1.45
CA VAL A 11 -3.55 3.08 2.14
C VAL A 11 -3.52 2.68 3.62
N LYS A 12 -4.67 2.68 4.30
CA LYS A 12 -4.78 2.22 5.69
C LYS A 12 -4.36 0.78 5.88
N THR A 13 -4.76 -0.10 4.96
CA THR A 13 -4.41 -1.53 5.00
C THR A 13 -2.93 -1.75 4.66
N ALA A 14 -2.39 -0.96 3.74
CA ALA A 14 -1.00 -1.06 3.31
C ALA A 14 -0.02 -0.84 4.48
N VAL A 15 -0.42 -0.06 5.50
CA VAL A 15 0.44 0.26 6.67
C VAL A 15 0.86 -1.00 7.42
N TYR A 16 0.06 -2.07 7.39
CA TYR A 16 0.43 -3.36 8.00
C TYR A 16 1.67 -3.98 7.36
N PHE A 17 1.94 -3.68 6.08
CA PHE A 17 3.09 -4.19 5.34
C PHE A 17 4.32 -3.28 5.43
N ARG A 18 4.26 -2.16 6.17
CA ARG A 18 5.36 -1.17 6.24
C ARG A 18 6.72 -1.75 6.66
N ARG A 19 6.69 -2.79 7.50
CA ARG A 19 7.91 -3.47 8.00
C ARG A 19 8.47 -4.50 7.02
N LEU A 20 7.64 -4.95 6.09
CA LEU A 20 7.98 -5.99 5.12
C LEU A 20 8.48 -5.38 3.80
N ILE A 21 8.14 -4.11 3.54
CA ILE A 21 8.47 -3.41 2.29
C ILE A 21 9.56 -2.38 2.57
N LYS A 22 10.76 -2.62 2.05
CA LYS A 22 11.84 -1.62 2.08
C LYS A 22 11.43 -0.38 1.26
N GLY A 23 11.63 0.81 1.80
CA GLY A 23 11.23 2.06 1.13
C GLY A 23 9.72 2.30 1.11
N TYR A 24 8.96 1.66 2.01
CA TYR A 24 7.49 1.76 2.04
C TYR A 24 6.97 3.21 2.02
N ALA A 25 7.58 4.12 2.78
CA ALA A 25 7.13 5.51 2.88
C ALA A 25 7.23 6.25 1.53
N GLU A 26 8.37 6.11 0.83
CA GLU A 26 8.61 6.70 -0.48
C GLU A 26 7.63 6.15 -1.53
N LEU A 27 7.33 4.86 -1.44
CA LEU A 27 6.40 4.22 -2.37
C LEU A 27 4.92 4.58 -2.08
N LEU A 28 4.58 4.86 -0.83
CA LEU A 28 3.22 5.23 -0.41
C LEU A 28 2.91 6.71 -0.67
N GLU A 29 3.92 7.57 -0.69
CA GLU A 29 3.81 9.01 -0.91
C GLU A 29 2.87 9.41 -2.08
N PRO A 30 2.98 8.83 -3.29
CA PRO A 30 2.06 9.14 -4.39
C PRO A 30 0.61 8.80 -4.06
N LEU A 31 0.34 7.75 -3.29
CA LEU A 31 -1.03 7.38 -2.90
C LEU A 31 -1.63 8.28 -1.82
N ILE A 32 -0.81 8.82 -0.92
CA ILE A 32 -1.28 9.74 0.14
C ILE A 32 -1.71 11.08 -0.46
N LYS A 33 -1.08 11.49 -1.57
CA LYS A 33 -1.39 12.75 -2.27
C LYS A 33 -2.62 12.66 -3.19
N LEU A 34 -3.11 11.45 -3.49
CA LEU A 34 -4.29 11.22 -4.35
C LEU A 34 -5.65 11.58 -3.70
N PRO A 35 -5.94 11.24 -2.44
CA PRO A 35 -7.23 11.57 -1.82
C PRO A 35 -7.28 13.04 -1.36
N GLY A 36 -7.62 13.95 -2.27
CA GLY A 36 -7.93 15.35 -1.99
C GLY A 36 -9.38 15.78 -2.29
N GLY A 37 -10.22 14.86 -2.74
CA GLY A 37 -11.58 15.12 -3.22
C GLY A 37 -12.71 14.67 -2.27
N ASN A 38 -13.96 14.74 -2.76
CA ASN A 38 -15.11 14.27 -1.99
C ASN A 38 -15.08 12.75 -1.77
N LYS A 39 -15.79 12.30 -0.75
CA LYS A 39 -15.97 10.87 -0.46
C LYS A 39 -16.60 10.16 -1.66
N ASN A 40 -16.07 8.99 -2.01
CA ASN A 40 -16.50 8.13 -3.13
C ASN A 40 -16.30 8.70 -4.55
N GLU A 41 -15.54 9.78 -4.73
CA GLU A 41 -15.19 10.24 -6.08
C GLU A 41 -14.22 9.28 -6.76
N PHE A 42 -14.37 9.10 -8.07
CA PHE A 42 -13.43 8.32 -8.85
C PHE A 42 -12.09 9.05 -8.95
N VAL A 43 -11.01 8.31 -8.73
CA VAL A 43 -9.64 8.83 -8.77
C VAL A 43 -8.89 8.18 -9.93
N ASN A 44 -8.23 9.02 -10.73
CA ASN A 44 -7.26 8.55 -11.70
C ASN A 44 -5.97 8.16 -10.98
N LEU A 45 -5.64 6.87 -11.03
CA LEU A 45 -4.37 6.39 -10.54
C LEU A 45 -3.25 6.86 -11.46
N ILE A 46 -2.29 7.59 -10.88
CA ILE A 46 -1.02 7.92 -11.54
C ILE A 46 -0.16 6.66 -11.70
N LYS A 47 0.80 6.68 -12.63
CA LYS A 47 1.60 5.48 -12.95
C LYS A 47 2.38 4.97 -11.73
N GLU A 48 2.91 5.89 -10.92
CA GLU A 48 3.67 5.57 -9.70
C GLU A 48 2.81 4.83 -8.67
N ALA A 49 1.53 5.21 -8.55
CA ALA A 49 0.57 4.53 -7.69
C ALA A 49 0.35 3.07 -8.13
N ILE A 50 0.16 2.84 -9.44
CA ILE A 50 -0.04 1.50 -10.01
C ILE A 50 1.18 0.61 -9.77
N GLU A 51 2.39 1.15 -9.92
CA GLU A 51 3.62 0.42 -9.62
C GLU A 51 3.74 0.05 -8.14
N PHE A 52 3.34 0.93 -7.24
CA PHE A 52 3.31 0.62 -5.81
C PHE A 52 2.31 -0.50 -5.48
N PHE A 53 1.11 -0.46 -6.06
CA PHE A 53 0.13 -1.54 -5.93
C PHE A 53 0.72 -2.90 -6.37
N LYS A 54 1.44 -2.92 -7.50
CA LYS A 54 2.11 -4.13 -7.98
C LYS A 54 3.19 -4.60 -7.01
N LYS A 55 4.03 -3.70 -6.50
CA LYS A 55 5.07 -4.05 -5.49
C LYS A 55 4.46 -4.62 -4.21
N ILE A 56 3.39 -4.03 -3.68
CA ILE A 56 2.69 -4.59 -2.51
C ILE A 56 2.16 -5.98 -2.80
N ARG A 57 1.47 -6.16 -3.93
CA ARG A 57 0.95 -7.47 -4.34
C ARG A 57 2.08 -8.49 -4.40
N ASP A 58 3.16 -8.16 -5.08
CA ASP A 58 4.28 -9.06 -5.28
C ASP A 58 4.88 -9.47 -3.94
N VAL A 59 5.15 -8.53 -3.03
CA VAL A 59 5.62 -8.81 -1.66
C VAL A 59 4.61 -9.69 -0.90
N THR A 60 3.32 -9.40 -0.99
CA THR A 60 2.29 -10.19 -0.28
C THR A 60 2.17 -11.62 -0.82
N THR A 61 2.45 -11.83 -2.11
CA THR A 61 2.37 -13.15 -2.76
C THR A 61 3.67 -13.95 -2.72
N THR A 62 4.82 -13.30 -2.55
CA THR A 62 6.16 -13.94 -2.56
C THR A 62 6.80 -14.04 -1.18
N PHE A 63 6.38 -13.23 -0.22
CA PHE A 63 6.97 -13.24 1.12
C PHE A 63 6.50 -14.49 1.88
N PRO A 64 7.43 -15.30 2.45
CA PRO A 64 7.06 -16.45 3.25
C PRO A 64 6.29 -15.98 4.48
N VAL A 65 5.11 -16.56 4.66
CA VAL A 65 4.20 -16.30 5.78
C VAL A 65 4.98 -16.46 7.09
N VAL A 66 5.11 -15.34 7.81
CA VAL A 66 5.61 -15.21 9.19
C VAL A 66 7.14 -15.24 9.34
N PHE A 67 7.70 -14.07 9.70
CA PHE A 67 8.95 -13.99 10.44
C PHE A 67 8.80 -14.89 11.67
N VAL A 68 9.50 -16.02 11.73
CA VAL A 68 9.51 -16.86 12.93
C VAL A 68 10.15 -16.02 14.03
N PHE A 69 9.32 -15.53 14.94
CA PHE A 69 9.79 -14.81 16.11
C PHE A 69 10.49 -15.84 17.00
N ASP A 70 11.81 -15.72 17.11
CA ASP A 70 12.62 -16.60 17.96
C ASP A 70 12.44 -16.15 19.41
N TRP A 71 11.69 -16.96 20.19
CA TRP A 71 11.41 -16.69 21.60
C TRP A 71 12.63 -16.88 22.51
N GLN A 72 13.79 -17.32 21.98
CA GLN A 72 14.97 -17.71 22.76
C GLN A 72 16.11 -16.69 22.74
N LYS A 73 15.90 -15.45 22.27
CA LYS A 73 16.89 -14.36 22.36
C LYS A 73 16.54 -13.32 23.43
#